data_AF-A0A2N0QNA0-F1
#
_entry.id   AF-A0A2N0QNA0-F1
#
_cell.length_a   1.000
_cell.length_b   1.000
_cell.length_c   1.000
_cell.angle_alpha   90.00
_cell.angle_beta   90.00
_cell.angle_gamma   90.00
#
_symmetry.space_group_name_H-M   'P 1'
#
loop_
_entity.id
_entity.type
_entity.pdbx_description
1 polymer ?
#
loop_
_entity_poly.entity_id
_entity_poly.type
_entity_poly.pdbx_seq_one_letter_code
_entity_poly.pdbx_strand_id
1 'polypeptide(L)'
;MDEHGVEIQRIIACFRHISFAMIDHYAGLFEYRVFKNQYLIEFLLPTGKRCRECERFAKKIVDNMNDSPTRLIEMSPNDTTKLERIYSKLSVKYNHPIGVDEPQLPKGTTIRFLLAPEEWKNDPFEQRRITNPIWSPSMHKIQRIVIGRNPPMLVLYYLDDLGPQRPFVREQLMHIKEEHMLPFRWILGDNQMRIRRSL
;
A
#
# COMPACT_ATOMS: atom_id res chain seq x y z
N MET A 1 9.40 -5.83 33.45
CA MET A 1 8.81 -4.49 33.29
C MET A 1 9.96 -3.57 32.98
N ASP A 2 9.93 -2.92 31.83
CA ASP A 2 10.97 -1.98 31.43
C ASP A 2 10.90 -0.76 32.36
N GLU A 3 12.02 -0.07 32.62
CA GLU A 3 12.14 1.02 33.61
C GLU A 3 11.11 2.15 33.42
N HIS A 4 10.50 2.25 32.24
CA HIS A 4 9.56 3.30 31.88
C HIS A 4 8.10 2.83 31.79
N GLY A 5 7.80 1.56 32.07
CA GLY A 5 6.43 1.02 32.01
C GLY A 5 5.79 1.10 30.62
N VAL A 6 6.60 1.13 29.56
CA VAL A 6 6.14 1.21 28.16
C VAL A 6 5.95 -0.20 27.60
N GLU A 7 4.83 -0.44 26.95
CA GLU A 7 4.60 -1.68 26.21
C GLU A 7 5.27 -1.61 24.83
N ILE A 8 6.23 -2.51 24.58
CA ILE A 8 6.92 -2.59 23.28
C ILE A 8 6.19 -3.60 22.40
N GLN A 9 5.54 -3.11 21.34
CA GLN A 9 4.96 -3.96 20.31
C GLN A 9 5.92 -4.10 19.12
N ARG A 10 6.20 -5.35 18.73
CA ARG A 10 7.04 -5.68 17.56
C ARG A 10 6.19 -6.34 16.49
N ILE A 11 6.32 -5.85 15.26
CA ILE A 11 5.57 -6.38 14.12
C ILE A 11 6.43 -7.44 13.43
N ILE A 12 5.88 -8.66 13.32
CA ILE A 12 6.52 -9.77 12.61
C ILE A 12 6.36 -9.56 11.10
N ALA A 13 7.42 -9.81 10.35
CA ALA A 13 7.78 -9.19 9.07
C ALA A 13 6.72 -9.14 7.95
N CYS A 14 5.71 -10.01 7.93
CA CYS A 14 4.82 -10.21 6.77
C CYS A 14 3.97 -8.99 6.35
N PHE A 15 3.82 -7.96 7.19
CA PHE A 15 3.06 -6.73 6.85
C PHE A 15 3.77 -5.44 7.25
N ARG A 16 5.11 -5.47 7.24
CA ARG A 16 5.92 -4.31 7.66
C ARG A 16 5.58 -3.06 6.86
N HIS A 17 5.45 -3.17 5.54
CA HIS A 17 5.15 -2.03 4.66
C HIS A 17 3.78 -1.38 4.92
N ILE A 18 2.77 -2.11 5.38
CA ILE A 18 1.46 -1.54 5.73
C ILE A 18 1.51 -0.89 7.11
N SER A 19 2.13 -1.59 8.06
CA SER A 19 2.13 -1.17 9.46
C SER A 19 3.00 0.05 9.71
N PHE A 20 4.08 0.19 8.93
CA PHE A 20 4.96 1.36 8.94
C PHE A 20 4.62 2.38 7.85
N ALA A 21 3.55 2.19 7.07
CA ALA A 21 3.23 3.05 5.92
C ALA A 21 3.18 4.55 6.27
N MET A 22 2.63 4.90 7.44
CA MET A 22 2.60 6.30 7.89
C MET A 22 4.00 6.84 8.20
N ILE A 23 4.84 6.03 8.86
CA ILE A 23 6.22 6.38 9.22
C ILE A 23 7.07 6.50 7.95
N ASP A 24 6.96 5.54 7.04
CA ASP A 24 7.68 5.52 5.77
C ASP A 24 7.29 6.73 4.90
N HIS A 25 5.99 7.08 4.85
CA HIS A 25 5.53 8.28 4.15
C HIS A 25 6.09 9.56 4.78
N TYR A 26 6.11 9.65 6.10
CA TYR A 26 6.72 10.79 6.81
C TYR A 26 8.21 10.90 6.52
N ALA A 27 8.95 9.79 6.63
CA ALA A 27 10.38 9.73 6.35
C ALA A 27 10.70 10.14 4.90
N GLY A 28 9.96 9.62 3.93
CA GLY A 28 10.13 10.01 2.53
C GLY A 28 9.84 11.49 2.27
N LEU A 29 8.81 12.07 2.91
CA LEU A 29 8.52 13.50 2.79
C LEU A 29 9.61 14.36 3.43
N PHE A 30 10.14 13.94 4.57
CA PHE A 30 11.26 14.59 5.24
C PHE A 30 12.52 14.57 4.37
N GLU A 31 12.92 13.39 3.88
CA GLU A 31 14.07 13.21 2.99
C GLU A 31 13.94 14.08 1.73
N TYR A 32 12.78 14.04 1.07
CA TYR A 32 12.52 14.86 -0.11
C TYR A 32 12.75 16.35 0.17
N ARG A 33 12.22 16.87 1.29
CA ARG A 33 12.39 18.28 1.67
C ARG A 33 13.84 18.60 2.02
N VAL A 34 14.54 17.72 2.73
CA VAL A 34 15.95 17.90 3.10
C VAL A 34 16.82 17.93 1.85
N PHE A 35 16.72 16.93 0.98
CA PHE A 35 17.53 16.86 -0.24
C PHE A 35 17.26 18.03 -1.18
N LYS A 36 16.00 18.45 -1.33
CA LYS A 36 15.65 19.63 -2.14
C LYS A 36 16.37 20.89 -1.64
N ASN A 37 16.39 21.13 -0.33
CA ASN A 37 17.10 22.29 0.24
C ASN A 37 18.62 22.13 0.14
N GLN A 38 19.13 20.92 0.36
CA GLN A 38 20.55 20.63 0.21
C GLN A 38 21.04 20.93 -1.21
N TYR A 39 20.36 20.42 -2.24
CA TYR A 39 20.72 20.65 -3.63
C TYR A 39 20.66 22.13 -4.02
N LEU A 40 19.66 22.87 -3.53
CA LEU A 40 19.56 24.31 -3.78
C LEU A 40 20.75 25.07 -3.18
N ILE A 41 21.17 24.72 -1.96
CA ILE A 41 22.34 25.35 -1.33
C ILE A 41 23.61 24.96 -2.08
N GLU A 42 23.78 23.69 -2.42
CA GLU A 42 24.96 23.21 -3.16
C GLU A 42 25.09 23.86 -4.54
N PHE A 43 23.98 24.18 -5.20
CA PHE A 43 23.99 24.93 -6.47
C PHE A 43 24.54 26.37 -6.31
N LEU A 44 24.36 26.97 -5.13
CA LEU A 44 24.89 28.31 -4.82
C LEU A 44 26.34 28.27 -4.33
N LEU A 45 26.87 27.08 -4.02
CA LEU A 45 28.24 26.92 -3.56
C LEU A 45 29.22 26.81 -4.74
N PRO A 46 30.48 27.25 -4.57
CA PRO A 46 31.55 26.98 -5.52
C PRO A 46 31.68 25.49 -5.83
N THR A 47 31.99 25.17 -7.08
CA THR A 47 32.18 23.80 -7.57
C THR A 47 33.09 22.99 -6.64
N GLY A 48 32.60 21.81 -6.22
CA GLY A 48 33.32 20.90 -5.32
C GLY A 48 33.06 21.12 -3.83
N LYS A 49 32.28 22.12 -3.43
CA LYS A 49 31.82 22.29 -2.04
C LYS A 49 30.46 21.64 -1.82
N ARG A 50 30.30 20.99 -0.65
CA ARG A 50 29.03 20.37 -0.21
C ARG A 50 28.40 21.16 0.92
N CYS A 51 27.09 21.02 1.09
CA CYS A 51 26.37 21.66 2.17
C CYS A 51 26.82 21.07 3.53
N ARG A 52 27.14 21.95 4.49
CA ARG A 52 27.43 21.56 5.89
C ARG A 52 26.32 21.94 6.87
N GLU A 53 25.32 22.69 6.43
CA GLU A 53 24.24 23.18 7.29
C GLU A 53 22.99 22.29 7.27
N CYS A 54 23.09 21.06 6.78
CA CYS A 54 21.96 20.14 6.63
C CYS A 54 21.14 19.95 7.91
N GLU A 55 21.80 19.88 9.06
CA GLU A 55 21.16 19.76 10.36
C GLU A 55 20.28 20.98 10.70
N ARG A 56 20.73 22.19 10.34
CA ARG A 56 20.05 23.44 10.67
C ARG A 56 18.71 23.56 9.96
N PHE A 57 18.65 23.17 8.69
CA PHE A 57 17.38 23.17 7.95
C PHE A 57 16.58 21.90 8.17
N ALA A 58 17.19 20.75 8.49
CA ALA A 58 16.46 19.55 8.89
C ALA A 58 15.54 19.83 10.09
N LYS A 59 16.05 20.50 11.13
CA LYS A 59 15.23 20.93 12.27
C LYS A 59 14.06 21.82 11.85
N LYS A 60 14.33 22.86 11.04
CA LYS A 60 13.29 23.76 10.53
C LYS A 60 12.25 23.04 9.67
N ILE A 61 12.65 22.00 8.93
CA ILE A 61 11.74 21.16 8.13
C ILE A 61 10.83 20.37 9.05
N VAL A 62 11.36 19.77 10.11
CA VAL A 62 10.55 19.05 11.12
C VAL A 62 9.58 20.00 11.80
N ASP A 63 10.05 21.17 12.27
CA ASP A 63 9.19 22.20 12.86
C ASP A 63 8.09 22.59 11.86
N ASN A 64 8.43 22.87 10.60
CA ASN A 64 7.45 23.18 9.56
C ASN A 64 6.46 22.03 9.32
N MET A 65 6.89 20.78 9.28
CA MET A 65 6.02 19.62 9.10
C MET A 65 5.04 19.45 10.26
N ASN A 66 5.45 19.80 11.49
CA ASN A 66 4.66 19.65 12.70
C ASN A 66 3.77 20.86 13.03
N ASP A 67 4.14 22.06 12.57
CA ASP A 67 3.42 23.31 12.83
C ASP A 67 2.55 23.77 11.65
N SER A 68 2.73 23.21 10.45
CA SER A 68 1.90 23.58 9.29
C SER A 68 0.62 22.75 9.22
N PRO A 69 -0.52 23.36 8.86
CA PRO A 69 -1.76 22.62 8.65
C PRO A 69 -1.62 21.63 7.50
N THR A 70 -2.02 20.38 7.74
CA THR A 70 -2.03 19.36 6.69
C THR A 70 -3.27 19.48 5.83
N ARG A 71 -3.18 19.15 4.53
CA ARG A 71 -4.32 19.23 3.60
C ARG A 71 -5.54 18.40 4.04
N LEU A 72 -5.31 17.29 4.72
CA LEU A 72 -6.38 16.37 5.12
C LEU A 72 -7.07 16.82 6.39
N ILE A 73 -6.34 17.42 7.34
CA ILE A 73 -6.85 17.71 8.67
C ILE A 73 -7.13 19.21 8.85
N GLU A 74 -6.52 20.05 8.02
CA GLU A 74 -6.57 21.51 8.08
C GLU A 74 -6.06 22.09 9.40
N MET A 75 -5.33 21.28 10.16
CA MET A 75 -4.66 21.63 11.41
C MET A 75 -3.23 21.08 11.43
N SER A 76 -2.39 21.69 12.26
CA SER A 76 -1.01 21.27 12.48
C SER A 76 -0.96 19.97 13.30
N PRO A 77 -0.01 19.06 13.04
CA PRO A 77 0.24 17.91 13.90
C PRO A 77 0.39 18.24 15.39
N ASN A 78 1.07 19.34 15.72
CA ASN A 78 1.29 19.77 17.10
C ASN A 78 0.00 20.16 17.82
N ASP A 79 -0.94 20.80 17.13
CA ASP A 79 -2.23 21.14 17.71
C ASP A 79 -3.17 19.94 17.77
N THR A 80 -3.10 19.07 16.77
CA THR A 80 -3.94 17.87 16.70
C THR A 80 -3.56 16.81 17.72
N THR A 81 -2.28 16.67 18.08
CA THR A 81 -1.83 15.71 19.11
C THR A 81 -2.44 16.01 20.49
N LYS A 82 -2.90 17.25 20.73
CA LYS A 82 -3.57 17.66 21.97
C LYS A 82 -5.06 17.23 22.01
N LEU A 83 -5.62 16.79 20.89
CA LEU A 83 -7.03 16.42 20.75
C LEU A 83 -7.18 14.90 20.82
N GLU A 84 -8.23 14.42 21.50
CA GLU A 84 -8.52 12.99 21.59
C GLU A 84 -9.00 12.42 20.24
N ARG A 85 -9.75 13.24 19.47
CA ARG A 85 -10.33 12.85 18.18
C ARG A 85 -10.28 14.00 17.20
N ILE A 86 -10.08 13.65 15.93
CA ILE A 86 -9.92 14.61 14.85
C ILE A 86 -10.69 14.10 13.63
N TYR A 87 -11.37 15.01 12.94
CA TYR A 87 -11.99 14.72 11.65
C TYR A 87 -10.98 14.97 10.54
N SER A 88 -10.78 13.99 9.66
CA SER A 88 -9.93 14.10 8.48
C SER A 88 -10.75 14.06 7.20
N LYS A 89 -10.36 14.89 6.23
CA LYS A 89 -10.85 14.83 4.87
C LYS A 89 -10.28 13.60 4.18
N LEU A 90 -11.10 13.00 3.33
CA LEU A 90 -10.67 11.92 2.44
C LEU A 90 -9.55 12.43 1.52
N SER A 91 -8.43 11.69 1.47
CA SER A 91 -7.27 12.04 0.62
C SER A 91 -7.54 11.90 -0.87
N VAL A 92 -8.53 11.06 -1.20
CA VAL A 92 -9.01 10.76 -2.55
C VAL A 92 -10.53 10.96 -2.55
N LYS A 93 -11.09 11.57 -3.59
CA LYS A 93 -12.53 11.56 -3.81
C LYS A 93 -12.96 10.13 -4.10
N TYR A 94 -13.48 9.45 -3.09
CA TYR A 94 -14.15 8.18 -3.25
C TYR A 94 -15.49 8.44 -3.95
N ASN A 95 -15.55 8.19 -5.25
CA ASN A 95 -16.77 8.34 -6.04
C ASN A 95 -17.74 7.15 -5.85
N HIS A 96 -17.49 6.28 -4.86
CA HIS A 96 -18.36 5.17 -4.51
C HIS A 96 -18.74 5.22 -3.04
N PRO A 97 -19.86 4.61 -2.65
CA PRO A 97 -20.27 4.54 -1.25
C PRO A 97 -19.21 3.80 -0.42
N ILE A 98 -18.96 4.26 0.81
CA ILE A 98 -17.99 3.65 1.74
C ILE A 98 -18.77 2.94 2.85
N GLY A 99 -18.43 1.68 3.12
CA GLY A 99 -19.01 0.90 4.22
C GLY A 99 -20.21 0.06 3.84
N VAL A 100 -21.29 0.16 4.60
CA VAL A 100 -22.47 -0.73 4.39
C VAL A 100 -23.07 -0.55 3.00
N ASP A 101 -23.02 0.67 2.49
CA ASP A 101 -23.54 1.01 1.15
C ASP A 101 -22.57 0.64 0.01
N GLU A 102 -21.33 0.21 0.33
CA GLU A 102 -20.35 -0.18 -0.67
C GLU A 102 -20.80 -1.47 -1.38
N PRO A 103 -20.79 -1.55 -2.73
CA PRO A 103 -21.18 -2.76 -3.45
C PRO A 103 -20.26 -3.93 -3.14
N GLN A 104 -20.70 -4.83 -2.24
CA GLN A 104 -19.89 -5.95 -1.78
C GLN A 104 -19.85 -7.09 -2.79
N LEU A 105 -18.67 -7.68 -2.98
CA LEU A 105 -18.57 -8.98 -3.64
C LEU A 105 -19.10 -10.07 -2.70
N PRO A 106 -19.98 -10.97 -3.17
CA PRO A 106 -20.50 -12.04 -2.34
C PRO A 106 -19.41 -13.02 -1.91
N LYS A 107 -19.65 -13.71 -0.79
CA LYS A 107 -18.79 -14.82 -0.38
C LYS A 107 -18.82 -15.92 -1.45
N GLY A 108 -17.68 -16.56 -1.67
CA GLY A 108 -17.50 -17.58 -2.71
C GLY A 108 -17.19 -17.03 -4.10
N THR A 109 -17.23 -15.70 -4.31
CA THR A 109 -16.81 -15.09 -5.59
C THR A 109 -15.34 -15.40 -5.88
N THR A 110 -15.09 -15.87 -7.10
CA THR A 110 -13.74 -16.08 -7.63
C THR A 110 -13.11 -14.75 -8.02
N ILE A 111 -11.98 -14.44 -7.42
CA ILE A 111 -11.23 -13.20 -7.63
C ILE A 111 -9.77 -13.50 -7.96
N ARG A 112 -9.10 -12.50 -8.54
CA ARG A 112 -7.66 -12.28 -8.39
C ARG A 112 -7.41 -11.14 -7.42
N PHE A 113 -6.27 -11.15 -6.75
CA PHE A 113 -5.91 -10.09 -5.82
C PHE A 113 -4.68 -9.32 -6.31
N LEU A 114 -4.55 -8.07 -5.88
CA LEU A 114 -3.38 -7.25 -6.18
C LEU A 114 -2.21 -7.68 -5.29
N LEU A 115 -1.12 -8.11 -5.90
CA LEU A 115 0.05 -8.56 -5.17
C LEU A 115 0.72 -7.38 -4.45
N ALA A 116 1.13 -7.60 -3.20
CA ALA A 116 1.94 -6.65 -2.42
C ALA A 116 3.42 -6.68 -2.86
N PRO A 117 4.20 -5.61 -2.62
CA PRO A 117 5.60 -5.54 -3.03
C PRO A 117 6.48 -6.71 -2.56
N GLU A 118 6.18 -7.29 -1.40
CA GLU A 118 6.90 -8.44 -0.84
C GLU A 118 6.43 -9.78 -1.46
N GLU A 119 5.16 -9.88 -1.85
CA GLU A 119 4.61 -11.05 -2.56
C GLU A 119 5.19 -11.16 -3.99
N TRP A 120 5.67 -10.04 -4.56
CA TRP A 120 6.36 -10.01 -5.86
C TRP A 120 7.72 -10.71 -5.84
N LYS A 121 8.41 -10.75 -4.70
CA LYS A 121 9.74 -11.37 -4.61
C LYS A 121 9.70 -12.90 -4.71
N ASN A 122 8.54 -13.49 -4.43
CA ASN A 122 8.33 -14.94 -4.47
C ASN A 122 7.48 -15.36 -5.69
N ASP A 123 7.22 -14.45 -6.64
CA ASP A 123 6.49 -14.79 -7.87
C ASP A 123 7.37 -15.70 -8.75
N PRO A 124 6.93 -16.94 -9.09
CA PRO A 124 7.69 -17.84 -9.94
C PRO A 124 7.94 -17.30 -11.36
N PHE A 125 7.18 -16.29 -11.76
CA PHE A 125 7.24 -15.69 -13.08
C PHE A 125 8.03 -14.37 -13.02
N GLU A 126 9.36 -14.45 -13.05
CA GLU A 126 10.31 -13.31 -13.04
C GLU A 126 10.11 -12.27 -14.19
N GLN A 127 9.15 -12.48 -15.10
CA GLN A 127 8.92 -11.64 -16.28
C GLN A 127 7.83 -10.58 -16.05
N ARG A 128 8.30 -9.35 -15.91
CA ARG A 128 7.50 -8.12 -15.75
C ARG A 128 6.48 -7.94 -16.89
N ARG A 129 5.25 -7.56 -16.57
CA ARG A 129 4.36 -6.85 -17.49
C ARG A 129 4.65 -5.35 -17.40
N ILE A 130 4.84 -4.69 -18.54
CA ILE A 130 5.39 -3.33 -18.66
C ILE A 130 4.43 -2.24 -18.14
N THR A 131 3.12 -2.48 -18.04
CA THR A 131 2.14 -1.38 -17.91
C THR A 131 0.88 -1.64 -17.06
N ASN A 132 0.68 -2.83 -16.47
CA ASN A 132 -0.56 -3.13 -15.72
C ASN A 132 -0.30 -3.47 -14.25
N PRO A 133 -1.25 -3.20 -13.33
CA PRO A 133 -1.19 -3.69 -11.95
C PRO A 133 -0.91 -5.20 -11.93
N ILE A 134 0.01 -5.63 -11.06
CA ILE A 134 0.44 -7.03 -10.97
C ILE A 134 -0.61 -7.79 -10.16
N TRP A 135 -1.64 -8.27 -10.85
CA TRP A 135 -2.66 -9.16 -10.30
C TRP A 135 -2.08 -10.56 -10.10
N SER A 136 -2.54 -11.27 -9.07
CA SER A 136 -2.16 -12.65 -8.79
C SER A 136 -2.42 -13.55 -10.01
N PRO A 137 -1.51 -14.49 -10.33
CA PRO A 137 -1.76 -15.47 -11.39
C PRO A 137 -2.84 -16.47 -10.95
N SER A 138 -2.89 -16.78 -9.65
CA SER A 138 -3.86 -17.67 -9.01
C SER A 138 -5.20 -17.00 -8.78
N MET A 139 -6.26 -17.82 -8.83
CA MET A 139 -7.61 -17.41 -8.48
C MET A 139 -7.95 -17.93 -7.10
N HIS A 140 -8.62 -17.12 -6.29
CA HIS A 140 -9.03 -17.45 -4.94
C HIS A 140 -10.49 -17.09 -4.72
N LYS A 141 -11.11 -17.72 -3.73
CA LYS A 141 -12.48 -17.39 -3.32
C LYS A 141 -12.48 -16.48 -2.11
N ILE A 142 -13.44 -15.57 -2.07
CA ILE A 142 -13.72 -14.78 -0.86
C ILE A 142 -14.34 -15.71 0.19
N GLN A 143 -13.62 -15.92 1.29
CA GLN A 143 -14.06 -16.78 2.39
C GLN A 143 -14.82 -15.97 3.45
N ARG A 144 -14.29 -14.80 3.83
CA ARG A 144 -14.85 -13.98 4.92
C ARG A 144 -14.84 -12.51 4.54
N ILE A 145 -15.89 -11.81 4.95
CA ILE A 145 -16.06 -10.36 4.78
C ILE A 145 -16.25 -9.79 6.19
N VAL A 146 -15.48 -8.77 6.53
CA VAL A 146 -15.53 -8.10 7.83
C VAL A 146 -15.77 -6.62 7.58
N ILE A 147 -16.80 -6.07 8.24
CA ILE A 147 -17.13 -4.64 8.14
C ILE A 147 -16.66 -3.97 9.42
N GLY A 148 -15.81 -2.95 9.29
CA GLY A 148 -15.35 -2.13 10.39
C GLY A 148 -16.50 -1.39 11.06
N ARG A 149 -16.47 -1.27 12.40
CA ARG A 149 -17.54 -0.64 13.19
C ARG A 149 -17.38 0.89 13.31
N ASN A 150 -16.19 1.43 13.09
CA ASN A 150 -15.88 2.85 13.23
C ASN A 150 -15.77 3.53 11.85
N PRO A 151 -16.25 4.78 11.68
CA PRO A 151 -16.05 5.53 10.45
C PRO A 151 -14.56 5.79 10.15
N PRO A 152 -14.11 5.68 8.88
CA PRO A 152 -14.85 5.10 7.76
C PRO A 152 -15.00 3.58 7.95
N MET A 153 -16.24 3.08 7.88
CA MET A 153 -16.53 1.65 8.02
C MET A 153 -15.90 0.90 6.83
N LEU A 154 -14.69 0.37 7.00
CA LEU A 154 -13.98 -0.32 5.92
C LEU A 154 -14.50 -1.75 5.75
N VAL A 155 -14.75 -2.17 4.52
CA VAL A 155 -15.07 -3.56 4.17
C VAL A 155 -13.78 -4.30 3.84
N LEU A 156 -13.44 -5.31 4.64
CA LEU A 156 -12.25 -6.14 4.46
C LEU A 156 -12.64 -7.55 3.99
N TYR A 157 -11.97 -8.00 2.95
CA TYR A 157 -12.12 -9.32 2.35
C TYR A 157 -10.95 -10.22 2.77
N TYR A 158 -11.27 -11.44 3.19
CA TYR A 158 -10.32 -12.52 3.44
C TYR A 158 -10.55 -13.63 2.43
N LEU A 159 -9.45 -14.11 1.87
CA LEU A 159 -9.45 -15.19 0.88
C LEU A 159 -9.40 -16.55 1.56
N ASP A 160 -9.59 -17.61 0.78
CA ASP A 160 -9.42 -19.00 1.21
C ASP A 160 -8.01 -19.30 1.76
N ASP A 161 -7.87 -20.45 2.42
CA ASP A 161 -6.62 -20.87 3.08
C ASP A 161 -5.44 -21.04 2.10
N LEU A 162 -5.72 -21.14 0.80
CA LEU A 162 -4.71 -21.20 -0.26
C LEU A 162 -4.18 -19.81 -0.63
N GLY A 163 -4.91 -18.75 -0.30
CA GLY A 163 -4.56 -17.37 -0.58
C GLY A 163 -3.70 -16.72 0.51
N PRO A 164 -3.25 -15.47 0.29
CA PRO A 164 -2.52 -14.72 1.30
C PRO A 164 -3.36 -14.52 2.55
N GLN A 165 -2.74 -14.73 3.70
CA GLN A 165 -3.35 -14.57 5.02
C GLN A 165 -3.37 -13.10 5.46
N ARG A 166 -3.93 -12.23 4.60
CA ARG A 166 -4.06 -10.79 4.82
C ARG A 166 -5.42 -10.26 4.33
N PRO A 167 -5.93 -9.17 4.93
CA PRO A 167 -7.15 -8.55 4.44
C PRO A 167 -6.91 -7.78 3.15
N PHE A 168 -7.94 -7.72 2.31
CA PHE A 168 -7.97 -6.95 1.07
C PHE A 168 -9.12 -5.95 1.09
N VAL A 169 -8.92 -4.79 0.47
CA VAL A 169 -10.00 -3.85 0.14
C VAL A 169 -10.54 -4.13 -1.26
N ARG A 170 -11.73 -3.61 -1.59
CA ARG A 170 -12.43 -3.91 -2.85
C ARG A 170 -11.56 -3.64 -4.09
N GLU A 171 -10.75 -2.59 -4.09
CA GLU A 171 -9.87 -2.15 -5.18
C GLU A 171 -8.69 -3.08 -5.39
N GLN A 172 -8.32 -3.82 -4.35
CA GLN A 172 -7.28 -4.84 -4.44
C GLN A 172 -7.83 -6.18 -4.96
N LEU A 173 -9.13 -6.26 -5.28
CA LEU A 173 -9.77 -7.46 -5.79
C LEU A 173 -10.29 -7.25 -7.23
N MET A 174 -9.85 -8.12 -8.13
CA MET A 174 -10.37 -8.23 -9.48
C MET A 174 -11.38 -9.38 -9.53
N HIS A 175 -12.67 -9.06 -9.66
CA HIS A 175 -13.72 -10.06 -9.88
C HIS A 175 -13.60 -10.62 -11.29
N ILE A 176 -13.42 -11.95 -11.39
CA ILE A 176 -13.42 -12.66 -12.66
C ILE A 176 -14.83 -13.15 -12.92
N LYS A 177 -15.52 -12.52 -13.88
CA LYS A 177 -16.73 -13.10 -14.47
C LYS A 177 -16.29 -14.30 -15.30
N GLU A 178 -16.95 -15.45 -15.16
CA GLU A 178 -16.66 -16.73 -15.83
C GLU A 178 -16.69 -16.69 -17.38
N GLU A 179 -16.81 -15.53 -18.01
CA GLU A 179 -16.50 -15.38 -19.43
C GLU A 179 -14.99 -15.41 -19.63
N HIS A 180 -14.47 -16.63 -19.67
CA HIS A 180 -13.21 -16.95 -20.29
C HIS A 180 -13.25 -16.47 -21.75
N MET A 181 -12.81 -15.24 -22.00
CA MET A 181 -12.20 -14.89 -23.27
C MET A 181 -10.94 -15.75 -23.39
N LEU A 182 -11.12 -17.00 -23.83
CA LEU A 182 -10.01 -17.79 -24.32
C LEU A 182 -9.29 -16.92 -25.35
N PRO A 183 -7.96 -16.80 -25.31
CA PRO A 183 -7.25 -16.12 -26.38
C PRO A 183 -7.65 -16.78 -27.70
N PHE A 184 -7.87 -15.98 -28.74
CA PHE A 184 -8.23 -16.49 -30.06
C PHE A 184 -7.28 -17.64 -30.44
N ARG A 185 -7.83 -18.70 -31.04
CA ARG A 185 -7.14 -19.97 -31.30
C ARG A 185 -5.78 -19.83 -32.00
N TRP A 186 -5.56 -18.76 -32.76
CA TRP A 186 -4.30 -18.44 -33.43
C TRP A 186 -3.18 -17.98 -32.47
N ILE A 187 -3.50 -17.51 -31.27
CA ILE A 187 -2.54 -17.15 -30.20
C ILE A 187 -2.03 -18.41 -29.50
N LEU A 188 -2.82 -19.49 -29.46
CA LEU A 188 -2.46 -20.79 -28.85
C LEU A 188 -1.66 -21.71 -29.81
N GLY A 189 -1.05 -21.14 -30.86
CA GLY A 189 -0.44 -21.86 -31.97
C GLY A 189 0.33 -23.13 -31.59
N ASP A 190 -0.10 -24.26 -32.17
CA ASP A 190 0.58 -25.53 -32.45
C ASP A 190 1.67 -26.07 -31.49
N ASN A 191 1.63 -25.74 -30.20
CA ASN A 191 2.42 -26.45 -29.21
C ASN A 191 1.61 -27.65 -28.70
N GLN A 192 1.59 -28.71 -29.52
CA GLN A 192 1.54 -30.06 -28.99
C GLN A 192 2.69 -30.19 -27.98
N MET A 193 2.38 -29.99 -26.70
CA MET A 193 3.18 -30.48 -25.60
C MET A 193 3.40 -31.97 -25.85
N ARG A 194 4.55 -32.31 -26.43
CA ARG A 194 5.05 -33.68 -26.52
C ARG A 194 5.18 -34.19 -25.09
N ILE A 195 4.13 -34.84 -24.59
CA ILE A 195 4.22 -35.74 -23.46
C ILE A 195 5.13 -36.87 -23.91
N ARG A 196 6.43 -36.74 -23.68
CA ARG A 196 7.33 -37.90 -23.69
C ARG A 196 6.93 -38.75 -22.50
N ARG A 197 6.12 -39.78 -22.75
CA ARG A 197 6.08 -40.96 -21.90
C ARG A 197 7.45 -41.62 -21.99
N SER A 198 8.24 -41.52 -20.93
CA SER A 198 9.33 -42.45 -20.67
C SER A 198 8.70 -43.80 -20.25
N LEU A 199 8.93 -44.83 -21.07
CA LEU A 199 8.89 -46.23 -20.66
C LEU A 199 10.14 -46.54 -19.84
#